data_AF-A0AAV0WLL0-F1
#
_entry.id   AF-A0AAV0WLL0-F1
#
_cell.length_a   1.000
_cell.length_b   1.000
_cell.length_c   1.000
_cell.angle_alpha   90.00
_cell.angle_beta   90.00
_cell.angle_gamma   90.00
#
_symmetry.space_group_name_H-M   'P 1'
#
loop_
_entity.id
_entity.type
_entity.pdbx_description
1 polymer ?
#
loop_
_entity_poly.entity_id
_entity_poly.type
_entity_poly.pdbx_seq_one_letter_code
_entity_poly.pdbx_strand_id
1 'polypeptide(L)'
;MASSSKNLEPHHSSAEAKEEQRRQLKCINRSCRNVDALVDASEIVCHYYDVDYKPGKEVCMACFKQCHQYYQNMDKKWEEMFFTAESTSPCFDSSSEEEEEEKQNPSTFKVDLPPDPEVKKALEDEIEKIFHKNNHFFAHKAELTKEYIDKKLPECNANGEYLDNYIEYLEMESLRNTVYNSLNQPIVTSRVEPVDINELEDRLQEEQEENNMPQKEINKLKTEIEMLT
;
A
#
# COMPACT_ATOMS: atom_id res chain seq x y z
N MET A 1 -8.02 57.71 -59.65
CA MET A 1 -6.66 57.13 -59.55
C MET A 1 -6.22 57.15 -58.09
N ALA A 2 -5.49 56.12 -57.68
CA ALA A 2 -5.33 55.63 -56.32
C ALA A 2 -4.64 56.60 -55.33
N SER A 3 -5.08 56.52 -54.08
CA SER A 3 -4.39 56.93 -52.85
C SER A 3 -5.10 56.25 -51.68
N SER A 4 -4.51 55.77 -50.59
CA SER A 4 -3.17 55.29 -50.24
C SER A 4 -3.31 54.80 -48.78
N SER A 5 -2.73 53.62 -48.49
CA SER A 5 -2.22 53.19 -47.18
C SER A 5 -3.18 53.02 -45.98
N LYS A 6 -3.18 51.82 -45.39
CA LYS A 6 -2.51 51.62 -44.09
C LYS A 6 -2.28 50.13 -43.80
N ASN A 7 -1.02 49.85 -43.50
CA ASN A 7 -0.48 48.62 -42.94
C ASN A 7 -1.33 48.11 -41.77
N LEU A 8 -1.69 46.83 -41.80
CA LEU A 8 -2.03 46.06 -40.61
C LEU A 8 -0.73 45.84 -39.83
N GLU A 9 -0.41 46.77 -38.93
CA GLU A 9 0.58 46.50 -37.88
C GLU A 9 0.07 45.34 -37.00
N PRO A 10 0.98 44.49 -36.49
CA PRO A 10 0.61 43.47 -35.52
C PRO A 10 0.05 44.16 -34.28
N HIS A 11 -1.15 43.77 -33.84
CA HIS A 11 -1.76 44.26 -32.61
C HIS A 11 -0.80 43.99 -31.42
N HIS A 12 -0.02 45.00 -31.04
CA HIS A 12 0.62 45.06 -29.73
C HIS A 12 -0.49 45.31 -28.70
N SER A 13 -1.13 44.23 -28.25
CA SER A 13 -1.97 44.25 -27.05
C SER A 13 -1.11 44.73 -25.88
N SER A 14 -1.40 45.90 -25.32
CA SER A 14 -0.68 46.43 -24.15
C SER A 14 -0.85 45.48 -22.96
N ALA A 15 0.11 45.50 -22.02
CA ALA A 15 0.01 44.74 -20.78
C ALA A 15 -1.27 45.08 -19.99
N GLU A 16 -1.70 46.35 -20.04
CA GLU A 16 -2.97 46.82 -19.47
C GLU A 16 -4.18 46.15 -20.12
N ALA A 17 -4.23 45.98 -21.44
CA ALA A 17 -5.36 45.31 -22.11
C ALA A 17 -5.45 43.82 -21.75
N LYS A 18 -4.31 43.16 -21.52
CA LYS A 18 -4.24 41.78 -21.01
C LYS A 18 -4.67 41.68 -19.55
N GLU A 19 -4.33 42.68 -18.74
CA GLU A 19 -4.74 42.74 -17.34
C GLU A 19 -6.23 43.07 -17.20
N GLU A 20 -6.78 43.93 -18.05
CA GLU A 20 -8.21 44.21 -18.17
C GLU A 20 -8.98 42.95 -18.60
N GLN A 21 -8.45 42.14 -19.53
CA GLN A 21 -9.01 40.83 -19.88
C GLN A 21 -8.96 39.85 -18.71
N ARG A 22 -7.85 39.78 -17.95
CA ARG A 22 -7.76 38.95 -16.73
C ARG A 22 -8.82 39.35 -15.70
N ARG A 23 -9.13 40.64 -15.56
CA ARG A 23 -10.19 41.13 -14.66
C ARG A 23 -11.61 40.75 -15.11
N GLN A 24 -11.81 40.37 -16.38
CA GLN A 24 -13.09 39.87 -16.90
C GLN A 24 -13.23 38.34 -16.81
N LEU A 25 -12.14 37.62 -16.55
CA LEU A 25 -12.17 36.18 -16.39
C LEU A 25 -12.78 35.87 -15.02
N LYS A 26 -13.91 35.16 -15.03
CA LYS A 26 -14.56 34.65 -13.83
C LYS A 26 -14.10 33.22 -13.61
N CYS A 27 -13.99 32.83 -12.34
CA CYS A 27 -13.79 31.43 -11.96
C CYS A 27 -14.79 30.53 -12.70
N ILE A 28 -14.32 29.37 -13.15
CA ILE A 28 -15.12 28.36 -13.85
C ILE A 28 -16.35 27.94 -13.04
N ASN A 29 -16.24 27.94 -11.72
CA ASN A 29 -17.37 27.84 -10.83
C ASN A 29 -18.15 29.17 -10.85
N ARG A 30 -19.27 29.18 -11.59
CA ARG A 30 -20.15 30.36 -11.76
C ARG A 30 -20.72 30.90 -10.44
N SER A 31 -20.80 30.05 -9.41
CA SER A 31 -21.27 30.40 -8.08
C SER A 31 -20.18 30.98 -7.19
N CYS A 32 -18.91 30.91 -7.63
CA CYS A 32 -17.78 31.42 -6.87
C CYS A 32 -17.71 32.95 -6.96
N ARG A 33 -17.53 33.59 -5.79
CA ARG A 33 -17.33 35.04 -5.67
C ARG A 33 -15.87 35.43 -5.41
N ASN A 34 -14.99 34.45 -5.26
CA ASN A 34 -13.57 34.69 -4.98
C ASN A 34 -12.82 34.92 -6.30
N VAL A 35 -12.20 36.10 -6.43
CA VAL A 35 -11.48 36.54 -7.64
C VAL A 35 -9.97 36.68 -7.42
N ASP A 36 -9.51 36.47 -6.19
CA ASP A 36 -8.20 36.97 -5.77
C ASP A 36 -6.99 36.25 -6.39
N ALA A 37 -7.16 35.04 -6.90
CA ALA A 37 -6.11 34.30 -7.62
C ALA A 37 -6.73 33.26 -8.56
N LEU A 38 -6.83 33.62 -9.83
CA LEU A 38 -7.26 32.75 -10.91
C LEU A 38 -6.04 32.07 -11.54
N VAL A 39 -6.14 30.76 -11.74
CA VAL A 39 -5.15 29.93 -12.44
C VAL A 39 -5.85 29.20 -13.57
N ASP A 40 -5.11 28.81 -14.60
CA ASP A 40 -5.66 28.01 -15.69
C ASP A 40 -6.31 26.72 -15.14
N ALA A 41 -7.57 26.52 -15.50
CA ALA A 41 -8.32 25.33 -15.12
C ALA A 41 -7.84 24.15 -15.97
N SER A 42 -7.34 23.12 -15.29
CA SER A 42 -7.04 21.83 -15.93
C SER A 42 -8.34 21.09 -16.26
N GLU A 43 -8.25 20.12 -17.17
CA GLU A 43 -9.39 19.31 -17.62
C GLU A 43 -10.15 18.65 -16.46
N ILE A 44 -9.42 18.14 -15.47
CA ILE A 44 -10.00 17.52 -14.26
C ILE A 44 -10.86 18.49 -13.45
N VAL A 45 -10.46 19.76 -13.37
CA VAL A 45 -11.22 20.80 -12.65
C VAL A 45 -12.47 21.20 -13.44
N CYS A 46 -12.36 21.25 -14.77
CA CYS A 46 -13.51 21.47 -15.65
C CYS A 46 -14.54 20.35 -15.49
N HIS A 47 -14.10 19.10 -15.44
CA HIS A 47 -14.98 17.94 -15.23
C HIS A 47 -15.66 17.97 -13.86
N TYR A 48 -14.94 18.31 -12.79
CA TYR A 48 -15.50 18.43 -11.44
C TYR A 48 -16.64 19.46 -11.34
N TYR A 49 -16.56 20.55 -12.11
CA TYR A 49 -17.59 21.61 -12.13
C TYR A 49 -18.60 21.47 -13.28
N ASP A 50 -18.60 20.35 -14.01
CA ASP A 50 -19.48 20.09 -15.16
C ASP A 50 -19.42 21.20 -16.23
N VAL A 51 -18.19 21.55 -16.63
CA VAL A 51 -17.92 22.56 -17.66
C VAL A 51 -17.04 21.94 -18.75
N ASP A 52 -17.38 22.18 -20.02
CA ASP A 52 -16.54 21.77 -21.14
C ASP A 52 -15.14 22.39 -21.04
N TYR A 53 -14.11 21.54 -21.10
CA TYR A 53 -12.73 22.00 -21.10
C TYR A 53 -12.43 22.85 -22.36
N LYS A 54 -11.92 24.07 -22.14
CA LYS A 54 -11.40 24.95 -23.18
C LYS A 54 -10.16 25.68 -22.66
N PRO A 55 -9.10 25.84 -23.47
CA PRO A 55 -7.95 26.67 -23.11
C PRO A 55 -8.38 28.10 -22.74
N GLY A 56 -7.79 28.67 -21.68
CA GLY A 56 -8.13 30.00 -21.15
C GLY A 56 -9.33 30.03 -20.19
N LYS A 57 -9.86 28.87 -19.81
CA LYS A 57 -10.72 28.77 -18.63
C LYS A 57 -9.87 28.89 -17.38
N GLU A 58 -10.32 29.65 -16.40
CA GLU A 58 -9.60 29.86 -15.15
C GLU A 58 -10.44 29.43 -13.95
N VAL A 59 -9.78 28.99 -12.90
CA VAL A 59 -10.38 28.58 -11.62
C VAL A 59 -9.69 29.33 -10.49
N CYS A 60 -10.43 29.74 -9.47
CA CYS A 60 -9.82 30.34 -8.30
C CYS A 60 -9.18 29.27 -7.42
N MET A 61 -8.17 29.66 -6.63
CA MET A 61 -7.45 28.69 -5.80
C MET A 61 -8.31 27.97 -4.76
N ALA A 62 -9.38 28.61 -4.28
CA ALA A 62 -10.32 27.95 -3.37
C ALA A 62 -11.07 26.80 -4.05
N CYS A 63 -11.59 27.04 -5.26
CA CYS A 63 -12.30 26.04 -6.05
C CYS A 63 -11.36 24.92 -6.52
N PHE A 64 -10.12 25.26 -6.88
CA PHE A 64 -9.10 24.27 -7.21
C PHE A 64 -8.82 23.32 -6.03
N LYS A 65 -8.62 23.86 -4.82
CA LYS A 65 -8.40 23.05 -3.62
C LYS A 65 -9.57 22.12 -3.32
N GLN A 66 -10.81 22.60 -3.51
CA GLN A 66 -12.01 21.81 -3.32
C GLN A 66 -12.07 20.62 -4.31
N CYS A 67 -11.81 20.88 -5.59
CA CYS A 67 -11.68 19.84 -6.61
C CYS A 67 -10.60 18.81 -6.23
N HIS A 68 -9.42 19.27 -5.83
CA HIS A 68 -8.30 18.40 -5.47
C HIS A 68 -8.64 17.50 -4.27
N GLN A 69 -9.25 18.05 -3.22
CA GLN A 69 -9.70 17.29 -2.06
C GLN A 69 -10.74 16.24 -2.42
N TYR A 70 -11.66 16.54 -3.33
CA TYR A 70 -12.64 15.57 -3.80
C TYR A 70 -11.97 14.35 -4.43
N TYR A 71 -11.03 14.56 -5.36
CA TYR A 71 -10.33 13.45 -6.02
C TYR A 71 -9.43 12.67 -5.06
N GLN A 72 -8.73 13.34 -4.13
CA GLN A 72 -7.98 12.63 -3.08
C GLN A 72 -8.86 11.72 -2.22
N ASN A 73 -10.08 12.14 -1.92
CA ASN A 73 -11.03 11.32 -1.16
C ASN A 73 -11.60 10.17 -2.00
N MET A 74 -11.79 10.39 -3.30
CA MET A 74 -12.18 9.32 -4.22
C MET A 74 -11.06 8.28 -4.33
N ASP A 75 -9.81 8.69 -4.52
CA ASP A 75 -8.67 7.78 -4.61
C ASP A 75 -8.54 6.92 -3.35
N LYS A 76 -8.66 7.52 -2.17
CA LYS A 76 -8.67 6.78 -0.89
C LYS A 76 -9.81 5.76 -0.80
N LYS A 77 -11.03 6.13 -1.22
CA LYS A 77 -12.17 5.20 -1.25
C LYS A 77 -11.95 4.07 -2.25
N TRP A 78 -11.34 4.37 -3.38
CA TRP A 78 -10.97 3.35 -4.38
C TRP A 78 -9.95 2.38 -3.82
N GLU A 79 -8.91 2.86 -3.12
CA GLU A 79 -7.93 2.02 -2.43
C GLU A 79 -8.62 1.13 -1.37
N GLU A 80 -9.48 1.71 -0.51
CA GLU A 80 -10.24 0.96 0.51
C GLU A 80 -11.17 -0.11 -0.09
N MET A 81 -11.83 0.18 -1.22
CA MET A 81 -12.67 -0.79 -1.94
C MET A 81 -11.85 -1.91 -2.59
N PHE A 82 -10.62 -1.61 -3.04
CA PHE A 82 -9.73 -2.62 -3.62
C PHE A 82 -9.20 -3.58 -2.55
N PHE A 83 -8.80 -3.07 -1.38
CA PHE A 83 -8.34 -3.89 -0.25
C PHE A 83 -9.46 -4.72 0.39
N THR A 84 -10.72 -4.27 0.33
CA THR A 84 -11.86 -5.06 0.82
C THR A 84 -12.25 -6.18 -0.14
N ALA A 85 -12.11 -5.99 -1.46
CA ALA A 85 -12.38 -7.00 -2.47
C ALA A 85 -11.37 -8.17 -2.48
N GLU A 86 -10.12 -7.94 -2.06
CA GLU A 86 -9.10 -8.99 -1.96
C GLU A 86 -9.17 -9.81 -0.65
N SER A 87 -9.85 -9.31 0.39
CA SER A 87 -9.97 -10.02 1.69
C SER A 87 -11.23 -10.88 1.86
N THR A 88 -12.15 -10.86 0.90
CA THR A 88 -13.31 -11.75 0.87
C THR A 88 -13.48 -12.35 -0.51
N SER A 89 -12.65 -13.35 -0.82
CA SER A 89 -13.16 -14.45 -1.64
C SER A 89 -14.39 -14.99 -0.91
N PRO A 90 -15.62 -14.87 -1.46
CA PRO A 90 -16.78 -15.44 -0.82
C PRO A 90 -16.62 -16.96 -0.97
N CYS A 91 -16.11 -17.61 0.07
CA CYS A 91 -16.33 -19.02 0.27
C CYS A 91 -17.85 -19.14 0.42
N PHE A 92 -18.49 -19.60 -0.64
CA PHE A 92 -19.92 -19.92 -0.68
C PHE A 92 -20.14 -21.16 0.20
N ASP A 93 -20.00 -21.00 1.51
CA ASP A 93 -20.54 -21.95 2.47
C ASP A 93 -21.97 -21.49 2.77
N SER A 94 -22.89 -22.15 2.06
CA SER A 94 -24.30 -22.15 2.39
C SER A 94 -24.50 -22.49 3.86
N SER A 95 -24.90 -21.51 4.69
CA SER A 95 -25.90 -21.74 5.76
C SER A 95 -26.27 -20.46 6.49
N SER A 96 -27.56 -20.39 6.83
CA SER A 96 -28.20 -19.52 7.82
C SER A 96 -28.67 -18.15 7.35
N GLU A 97 -29.91 -18.14 6.90
CA GLU A 97 -30.93 -17.13 7.17
C GLU A 97 -30.68 -16.40 8.50
N GLU A 98 -30.59 -15.07 8.47
CA GLU A 98 -31.27 -14.20 9.43
C GLU A 98 -31.71 -12.92 8.69
N GLU A 99 -33.02 -12.72 8.67
CA GLU A 99 -33.72 -11.55 8.15
C GLU A 99 -33.50 -10.37 9.11
N GLU A 100 -32.88 -9.29 8.66
CA GLU A 100 -33.08 -7.97 9.26
C GLU A 100 -33.97 -7.12 8.36
N GLU A 101 -35.16 -6.82 8.88
CA GLU A 101 -36.16 -5.91 8.32
C GLU A 101 -35.61 -4.46 8.21
N GLU A 102 -35.01 -4.11 7.07
CA GLU A 102 -34.90 -2.71 6.69
C GLU A 102 -36.24 -2.24 6.08
N LYS A 103 -36.90 -1.32 6.79
CA LYS A 103 -38.11 -0.61 6.35
C LYS A 103 -37.88 0.07 5.00
N GLN A 104 -38.28 -0.59 3.92
CA GLN A 104 -38.40 0.01 2.60
C GLN A 104 -39.47 1.10 2.62
N ASN A 105 -39.04 2.34 2.34
CA ASN A 105 -39.94 3.37 1.84
C ASN A 105 -40.65 2.83 0.59
N PRO A 106 -41.94 3.14 0.34
CA PRO A 106 -42.62 2.71 -0.87
C PRO A 106 -42.03 3.46 -2.06
N SER A 107 -41.01 2.84 -2.66
CA SER A 107 -40.50 3.18 -3.97
C SER A 107 -41.63 2.96 -4.98
N THR A 108 -42.00 4.01 -5.70
CA THR A 108 -43.02 4.00 -6.75
C THR A 108 -42.59 3.27 -8.04
N PHE A 109 -41.53 2.47 -7.98
CA PHE A 109 -41.14 1.62 -9.10
C PHE A 109 -42.15 0.47 -9.25
N LYS A 110 -43.09 0.69 -10.17
CA LYS A 110 -43.96 -0.37 -10.67
C LYS A 110 -43.09 -1.52 -11.18
N VAL A 111 -43.31 -2.67 -10.58
CA VAL A 111 -42.84 -3.99 -10.97
C VAL A 111 -43.17 -4.25 -12.45
N ASP A 112 -42.11 -4.35 -13.25
CA ASP A 112 -41.84 -5.28 -14.35
C ASP A 112 -42.99 -5.63 -15.30
N LEU A 113 -43.18 -4.79 -16.31
CA LEU A 113 -43.49 -5.31 -17.64
C LEU A 113 -42.18 -5.82 -18.25
N PRO A 114 -42.14 -7.05 -18.80
CA PRO A 114 -40.94 -7.52 -19.50
C PRO A 114 -40.60 -6.49 -20.60
N PRO A 115 -39.33 -6.06 -20.70
CA PRO A 115 -38.93 -5.09 -21.69
C PRO A 115 -39.33 -5.62 -23.07
N ASP A 116 -40.01 -4.77 -23.84
CA ASP A 116 -40.45 -5.10 -25.17
C ASP A 116 -39.27 -5.70 -25.96
N PRO A 117 -39.38 -6.93 -26.48
CA PRO A 117 -38.28 -7.61 -27.14
C PRO A 117 -37.73 -6.84 -28.36
N GLU A 118 -38.55 -6.01 -29.02
CA GLU A 118 -38.09 -5.14 -30.09
C GLU A 118 -37.25 -3.97 -29.55
N VAL A 119 -37.68 -3.37 -28.44
CA VAL A 119 -36.94 -2.29 -27.77
C VAL A 119 -35.62 -2.80 -27.20
N LYS A 120 -35.63 -4.00 -26.58
CA LYS A 120 -34.43 -4.65 -26.06
C LYS A 120 -33.42 -4.89 -27.16
N LYS A 121 -33.85 -5.47 -28.28
CA LYS A 121 -32.98 -5.75 -29.42
C LYS A 121 -32.42 -4.47 -30.04
N ALA A 122 -33.25 -3.43 -30.21
CA ALA A 122 -32.79 -2.15 -30.72
C ALA A 122 -31.75 -1.50 -29.80
N LEU A 123 -31.89 -1.66 -28.49
CA LEU A 123 -30.93 -1.18 -27.50
C LEU A 123 -29.61 -1.95 -27.59
N GLU A 124 -29.68 -3.28 -27.68
CA GLU A 124 -28.51 -4.17 -27.83
C GLU A 124 -27.73 -3.85 -29.12
N ASP A 125 -28.43 -3.68 -30.25
CA ASP A 125 -27.84 -3.33 -31.54
C ASP A 125 -27.14 -1.95 -31.49
N GLU A 126 -27.75 -0.96 -30.82
CA GLU A 126 -27.15 0.38 -30.69
C GLU A 126 -25.95 0.38 -29.74
N ILE A 127 -26.00 -0.40 -28.65
CA ILE A 127 -24.86 -0.61 -27.75
C ILE A 127 -23.70 -1.26 -28.50
N GLU A 128 -23.95 -2.32 -29.27
CA GLU A 128 -22.91 -3.00 -30.06
C GLU A 128 -22.27 -2.07 -31.09
N LYS A 129 -23.08 -1.22 -31.72
CA LYS A 129 -22.62 -0.20 -32.67
C LYS A 129 -21.74 0.87 -32.01
N ILE A 130 -22.10 1.31 -30.80
CA ILE A 130 -21.30 2.23 -29.99
C ILE A 130 -19.96 1.58 -29.61
N PHE A 131 -19.99 0.32 -29.17
CA PHE A 131 -18.78 -0.44 -28.84
C PHE A 131 -17.85 -0.60 -30.04
N HIS A 132 -18.39 -0.99 -31.20
CA HIS A 132 -17.59 -1.12 -32.41
C HIS A 132 -17.00 0.22 -32.87
N LYS A 133 -17.78 1.31 -32.81
CA LYS A 133 -17.30 2.66 -33.16
C LYS A 133 -16.17 3.11 -32.23
N ASN A 134 -16.23 2.74 -30.96
CA ASN A 134 -15.24 3.09 -29.93
C ASN A 134 -14.15 2.04 -29.75
N ASN A 135 -14.10 0.98 -30.56
CA ASN A 135 -13.14 -0.11 -30.40
C ASN A 135 -11.68 0.38 -30.42
N HIS A 136 -11.38 1.38 -31.26
CA HIS A 136 -10.07 2.02 -31.30
C HIS A 136 -9.69 2.72 -29.98
N PHE A 137 -10.66 3.31 -29.28
CA PHE A 137 -10.45 3.94 -27.98
C PHE A 137 -10.16 2.90 -26.90
N PHE A 138 -10.90 1.78 -26.91
CA PHE A 138 -10.64 0.66 -26.01
C PHE A 138 -9.27 0.03 -26.26
N ALA A 139 -8.89 -0.18 -27.52
CA ALA A 139 -7.57 -0.68 -27.89
C ALA A 139 -6.44 0.25 -27.41
N HIS A 140 -6.57 1.56 -27.66
CA HIS A 140 -5.61 2.55 -27.20
C HIS A 140 -5.53 2.63 -25.67
N LYS A 141 -6.66 2.53 -24.96
CA LYS A 141 -6.67 2.46 -23.49
C LYS A 141 -5.98 1.20 -22.97
N ALA A 142 -6.24 0.04 -23.57
CA ALA A 142 -5.58 -1.21 -23.22
C ALA A 142 -4.06 -1.14 -23.43
N GLU A 143 -3.62 -0.49 -24.52
CA GLU A 143 -2.20 -0.29 -24.82
C GLU A 143 -1.52 0.63 -23.80
N LEU A 144 -2.14 1.77 -23.45
CA LEU A 144 -1.62 2.66 -22.40
C LEU A 144 -1.57 1.98 -21.03
N THR A 145 -2.59 1.20 -20.68
CA THR A 145 -2.60 0.42 -19.44
C THR A 145 -1.48 -0.60 -19.43
N LYS A 146 -1.26 -1.30 -20.55
CA LYS A 146 -0.16 -2.25 -20.69
C LYS A 146 1.20 -1.56 -20.53
N GLU A 147 1.42 -0.43 -21.19
CA GLU A 147 2.67 0.34 -21.07
C GLU A 147 2.92 0.80 -19.63
N TYR A 148 1.86 1.26 -18.94
CA TYR A 148 1.95 1.64 -17.53
C TYR A 148 2.35 0.46 -16.64
N ILE A 149 1.71 -0.71 -16.83
CA ILE A 149 2.03 -1.94 -16.09
C ILE A 149 3.46 -2.39 -16.39
N ASP A 150 3.85 -2.45 -17.66
CA ASP A 150 5.20 -2.87 -18.08
C ASP A 150 6.29 -1.96 -17.50
N LYS A 151 5.98 -0.67 -17.28
CA LYS A 151 6.89 0.27 -16.64
C LYS A 151 6.91 0.18 -15.11
N LYS A 152 5.75 -0.05 -14.48
CA LYS A 152 5.61 -0.02 -13.01
C LYS A 152 5.88 -1.34 -12.32
N LEU A 153 5.57 -2.46 -12.97
CA LEU A 153 5.80 -3.79 -12.42
C LEU A 153 7.29 -4.04 -12.09
N PRO A 154 8.26 -3.67 -12.93
CA PRO A 154 9.67 -3.81 -12.59
C PRO A 154 10.10 -2.94 -11.39
N GLU A 155 9.55 -1.73 -11.25
CA GLU A 155 9.81 -0.83 -10.12
C GLU A 155 9.30 -1.46 -8.81
N CYS A 156 8.08 -2.03 -8.82
CA CYS A 156 7.52 -2.76 -7.69
C CYS A 156 8.36 -4.00 -7.33
N ASN A 157 8.80 -4.78 -8.32
CA ASN A 157 9.63 -5.97 -8.09
C ASN A 157 11.00 -5.58 -7.49
N ALA A 158 11.65 -4.55 -8.02
CA ALA A 158 12.92 -4.06 -7.47
C ALA A 158 12.78 -3.56 -6.03
N ASN A 159 11.67 -2.90 -5.70
CA ASN A 159 11.39 -2.49 -4.33
C ASN A 159 11.12 -3.69 -3.42
N GLY A 160 10.44 -4.74 -3.92
CA GLY A 160 10.25 -6.00 -3.21
C GLY A 160 11.58 -6.67 -2.88
N GLU A 161 12.46 -6.83 -3.88
CA GLU A 161 13.81 -7.38 -3.68
C GLU A 161 14.64 -6.54 -2.69
N TYR A 162 14.52 -5.21 -2.73
CA TYR A 162 15.17 -4.34 -1.76
C TYR A 162 14.66 -4.60 -0.33
N LEU A 163 13.35 -4.74 -0.15
CA LEU A 163 12.75 -5.00 1.16
C LEU A 163 13.15 -6.38 1.69
N ASP A 164 13.17 -7.41 0.85
CA ASP A 164 13.60 -8.76 1.23
C ASP A 164 15.05 -8.76 1.71
N ASN A 165 15.96 -8.12 0.96
CA ASN A 165 17.36 -7.96 1.36
C ASN A 165 17.51 -7.16 2.67
N TYR A 166 16.67 -6.15 2.87
CA TYR A 166 16.68 -5.34 4.10
C TYR A 166 16.18 -6.13 5.31
N ILE A 167 15.15 -6.97 5.14
CA ILE A 167 14.66 -7.88 6.17
C ILE A 167 15.74 -8.89 6.55
N GLU A 168 16.37 -9.54 5.56
CA GLU A 168 17.47 -10.49 5.81
C GLU A 168 18.62 -9.82 6.58
N TYR A 169 18.97 -8.58 6.22
CA TYR A 169 19.97 -7.80 6.93
C TYR A 169 19.57 -7.55 8.40
N LEU A 170 18.32 -7.15 8.67
CA LEU A 170 17.84 -6.92 10.03
C LEU A 170 17.80 -8.20 10.87
N GLU A 171 17.42 -9.33 10.28
CA GLU A 171 17.42 -10.64 10.94
C GLU A 171 18.86 -11.05 11.31
N MET A 172 19.80 -10.87 10.38
CA MET A 172 21.24 -11.08 10.63
C MET A 172 21.80 -10.17 11.71
N GLU A 173 21.39 -8.90 11.75
CA GLU A 173 21.81 -7.94 12.77
C GLU A 173 21.22 -8.27 14.15
N SER A 174 19.95 -8.70 14.20
CA SER A 174 19.32 -9.22 15.42
C SER A 174 20.02 -10.47 15.95
N LEU A 175 20.35 -11.42 15.07
CA LEU A 175 21.09 -12.63 15.42
C LEU A 175 22.49 -12.28 15.93
N ARG A 176 23.20 -11.38 15.24
CA ARG A 176 24.51 -10.86 15.64
C ARG A 176 24.43 -10.22 17.03
N ASN A 177 23.47 -9.33 17.26
CA ASN A 177 23.29 -8.67 18.55
C ASN A 177 22.96 -9.67 19.66
N THR A 178 22.17 -10.71 19.37
CA THR A 178 21.86 -11.79 20.32
C THR A 178 23.13 -12.54 20.70
N VAL A 179 23.93 -12.98 19.72
CA VAL A 179 25.20 -13.68 19.96
C VAL A 179 26.19 -12.80 20.73
N TYR A 180 26.36 -11.54 20.34
CA TYR A 180 27.24 -10.60 21.04
C TYR A 180 26.77 -10.32 22.47
N ASN A 181 25.46 -10.16 22.71
CA ASN A 181 24.92 -9.95 24.05
C ASN A 181 25.06 -11.20 24.92
N SER A 182 24.87 -12.40 24.37
CA SER A 182 25.07 -13.66 25.09
C SER A 182 26.54 -13.90 25.44
N LEU A 183 27.48 -13.55 24.55
CA LEU A 183 28.92 -13.73 24.77
C LEU A 183 29.56 -12.63 25.63
N ASN A 184 28.97 -11.43 25.68
CA ASN A 184 29.43 -10.32 26.52
C ASN A 184 28.76 -10.29 27.91
N GLN A 185 27.97 -11.30 28.28
CA GLN A 185 27.59 -11.43 29.68
C GLN A 185 28.86 -11.80 30.48
N PRO A 186 29.25 -11.01 31.50
CA PRO A 186 30.31 -11.45 32.39
C PRO A 186 29.86 -12.79 32.97
N ILE A 187 30.71 -13.82 32.89
CA ILE A 187 30.46 -15.08 33.59
C ILE A 187 30.30 -14.70 35.06
N VAL A 188 29.05 -14.68 35.53
CA VAL A 188 28.71 -14.32 36.90
C VAL A 188 29.13 -15.49 37.78
N THR A 189 30.42 -15.51 38.16
CA THR A 189 30.95 -16.44 39.16
C THR A 189 30.54 -16.06 40.57
N SER A 190 29.75 -15.00 40.78
CA SER A 190 29.34 -14.54 42.12
C SER A 190 28.38 -15.47 42.86
N ARG A 191 28.03 -16.63 42.29
CA ARG A 191 27.37 -17.75 42.98
C ARG A 191 28.26 -18.97 43.21
N VAL A 192 29.52 -18.92 42.80
CA VAL A 192 30.50 -19.92 43.20
C VAL A 192 31.08 -19.42 44.51
N GLU A 193 30.56 -19.93 45.63
CA GLU A 193 31.21 -19.76 46.93
C GLU A 193 32.68 -20.17 46.76
N PRO A 194 33.64 -19.40 47.31
CA PRO A 194 35.03 -19.81 47.27
C PRO A 194 35.12 -21.17 47.95
N VAL A 195 35.31 -22.21 47.14
CA VAL A 195 35.55 -23.56 47.64
C VAL A 195 36.85 -23.48 48.42
N ASP A 196 36.80 -23.76 49.71
CA ASP A 196 38.01 -23.88 50.52
C ASP A 196 38.82 -25.04 49.94
N ILE A 197 40.00 -24.72 49.41
CA ILE A 197 40.86 -25.70 48.76
C ILE A 197 41.21 -26.83 49.75
N ASN A 198 41.32 -26.51 51.04
CA ASN A 198 41.58 -27.52 52.07
C ASN A 198 40.38 -28.47 52.25
N GLU A 199 39.15 -27.95 52.22
CA GLU A 199 37.93 -28.78 52.30
C GLU A 199 37.77 -29.67 51.05
N LEU A 200 38.19 -29.18 49.88
CA LEU A 200 38.19 -29.98 48.66
C LEU A 200 39.28 -31.06 48.65
N GLU A 201 40.47 -30.75 49.19
CA GLU A 201 41.56 -31.71 49.36
C GLU A 201 41.18 -32.82 50.35
N ASP A 202 40.58 -32.45 51.49
CA ASP A 202 40.10 -33.41 52.49
C ASP A 202 39.05 -34.36 51.91
N ARG A 203 38.07 -33.82 51.15
CA ARG A 203 37.04 -34.63 50.48
C ARG A 203 37.60 -35.56 49.41
N LEU A 204 38.57 -35.09 48.61
CA LEU A 204 39.23 -35.91 47.60
C LEU A 204 40.06 -37.02 48.24
N GLN A 205 40.66 -36.75 49.40
CA GLN A 205 41.43 -37.75 50.15
C GLN A 205 40.52 -38.79 50.79
N GLU A 206 39.38 -38.39 51.39
CA GLU A 206 38.37 -39.33 51.88
C GLU A 206 37.81 -40.22 50.76
N GLU A 207 37.44 -39.65 49.60
CA GLU A 207 36.97 -40.42 48.44
C GLU A 207 38.04 -41.39 47.91
N GLN A 208 39.32 -41.01 47.93
CA GLN A 208 40.41 -41.92 47.57
C GLN A 208 40.60 -43.03 48.60
N GLU A 209 40.45 -42.75 49.90
CA GLU A 209 40.56 -43.75 50.95
C GLU A 209 39.39 -44.75 50.92
N GLU A 210 38.16 -44.28 50.68
CA GLU A 210 36.99 -45.12 50.48
C GLU A 210 37.13 -46.01 49.23
N ASN A 211 37.64 -45.48 48.11
CA ASN A 211 37.86 -46.28 46.90
C ASN A 211 39.02 -47.30 47.06
N ASN A 212 39.99 -47.02 47.92
CA ASN A 212 41.10 -47.93 48.21
C ASN A 212 40.74 -49.04 49.20
N MET A 213 39.69 -48.89 50.02
CA MET A 213 39.25 -49.93 50.97
C MET A 213 38.85 -51.24 50.26
N PRO A 214 37.95 -51.22 49.24
CA PRO A 214 37.58 -52.43 48.50
C PRO A 214 38.79 -53.10 47.82
N GLN A 215 39.72 -52.31 47.27
CA GLN A 215 40.93 -52.86 46.63
C GLN A 215 41.91 -53.48 47.63
N LYS A 216 42.06 -52.93 48.83
CA LYS A 216 42.85 -53.54 49.90
C LYS A 216 42.24 -54.88 50.36
N GLU A 217 40.93 -54.96 50.48
CA GLU A 217 40.24 -56.22 50.83
C GLU A 217 40.34 -57.27 49.73
N ILE A 218 40.18 -56.87 48.46
CA ILE A 218 40.36 -57.75 47.30
C ILE A 218 41.81 -58.26 47.23
N ASN A 219 42.80 -57.39 47.45
CA ASN A 219 44.20 -57.79 47.45
C ASN A 219 44.52 -58.73 48.62
N LYS A 220 43.96 -58.48 49.81
CA LYS A 220 44.13 -59.36 50.97
C LYS A 220 43.57 -60.77 50.70
N LEU A 221 42.36 -60.85 50.16
CA LEU A 221 41.74 -62.12 49.76
C LEU A 221 42.55 -62.85 48.69
N LYS A 222 43.10 -62.11 47.72
CA LYS A 222 43.95 -62.68 46.67
C LYS A 222 45.23 -63.29 47.24
N THR A 223 45.89 -62.62 48.18
CA THR A 223 47.09 -63.14 48.86
C THR A 223 46.77 -64.36 49.74
N GLU A 224 45.62 -64.37 50.43
CA GLU A 224 45.18 -65.52 51.22
C GLU A 224 44.90 -66.76 50.34
N ILE A 225 44.35 -66.57 49.13
CA ILE A 225 44.15 -67.66 48.15
C ILE A 225 45.49 -68.18 47.63
N GLU A 226 46.44 -67.30 47.30
CA GLU A 226 47.78 -67.68 46.80
C GLU A 226 48.62 -68.44 47.83
N MET A 227 48.36 -68.28 49.13
CA MET A 227 49.02 -69.05 50.19
C MET A 227 48.41 -70.43 50.45
N LEU A 228 47.21 -70.70 49.92
CA LEU A 228 46.49 -71.98 50.09
C LEU A 228 46.64 -72.93 48.90
N THR A 229 47.22 -72.47 47.79
CA THR A 229 47.61 -73.27 46.61
C THR A 229 49.09 -73.58 46.60
#